data_AF-W2IMN8-F1
#
_entry.id   AF-W2IMN8-F1
#
_cell.length_a   1.000
_cell.length_b   1.000
_cell.length_c   1.000
_cell.angle_alpha   90.00
_cell.angle_beta   90.00
_cell.angle_gamma   90.00
#
_symmetry.space_group_name_H-M   'P 1'
#
loop_
_entity.id
_entity.type
_entity.pdbx_description
1 polymer ?
#
loop_
_entity_poly.entity_id
_entity_poly.type
_entity_poly.pdbx_seq_one_letter_code
_entity_poly.pdbx_strand_id
1 'polypeptide(L)'
;MLSKDTSVSILKRVVARRFDHEDRVVMIWKVFWEGEGIFSGMDIDETAWVCIRPYSDDSHIGAMTETCTRQVPVQYLTSRKKDPTVQAFWKMTQEVNEEDEREIVRFQA
;
A
#
# COMPACT_ATOMS: atom_id res chain seq x y z
N MET A 1 -20.28 -9.38 14.82
CA MET A 1 -19.93 -8.39 15.87
C MET A 1 -18.63 -8.84 16.49
N LEU A 2 -17.57 -8.06 16.35
CA LEU A 2 -16.30 -8.29 17.05
C LEU A 2 -16.52 -7.94 18.53
N SER A 3 -16.22 -8.87 19.44
CA SER A 3 -16.24 -8.59 20.88
C SER A 3 -15.23 -7.49 21.20
N LYS A 4 -15.62 -6.53 22.05
CA LYS A 4 -14.88 -5.29 22.36
C LYS A 4 -13.45 -5.47 22.93
N ASP A 5 -12.99 -6.69 23.21
CA ASP A 5 -11.73 -6.96 23.91
C ASP A 5 -10.63 -7.63 23.06
N THR A 6 -10.78 -7.72 21.74
CA THR A 6 -9.71 -8.23 20.88
C THR A 6 -9.22 -7.11 19.97
N SER A 7 -8.15 -6.43 20.37
CA SER A 7 -7.45 -5.50 19.48
C SER A 7 -6.91 -6.28 18.27
N VAL A 8 -7.17 -5.77 17.08
CA VAL A 8 -6.65 -6.33 15.83
C VAL A 8 -5.69 -5.32 15.22
N SER A 9 -4.67 -5.83 14.54
CA SER A 9 -3.62 -5.04 13.91
C SER A 9 -3.20 -5.68 12.60
N ILE A 10 -2.63 -4.86 11.73
CA ILE A 10 -1.95 -5.30 10.52
C ILE A 10 -0.53 -4.76 10.59
N LEU A 11 0.44 -5.66 10.58
CA LEU A 11 1.85 -5.33 10.54
C LEU A 11 2.28 -5.10 9.10
N LYS A 12 2.91 -3.95 8.83
CA LYS A 12 3.54 -3.65 7.54
C LYS A 12 5.05 -3.73 7.67
N ARG A 13 5.69 -4.57 6.85
CA ARG A 13 7.15 -4.62 6.71
C ARG A 13 7.50 -4.09 5.33
N VAL A 14 8.21 -2.97 5.28
CA VAL A 14 8.54 -2.28 4.03
C VAL A 14 10.04 -2.35 3.80
N VAL A 15 10.44 -2.72 2.59
CA VAL A 15 11.80 -2.51 2.08
C VAL A 15 11.70 -1.66 0.83
N ALA A 16 12.38 -0.52 0.81
CA ALA A 16 12.37 0.41 -0.31
C ALA A 16 13.79 0.63 -0.84
N ARG A 17 13.89 0.96 -2.12
CA ARG A 17 15.11 1.41 -2.78
C ARG A 17 14.80 2.57 -3.72
N ARG A 18 15.62 3.61 -3.62
CA ARG A 18 15.60 4.79 -4.49
C ARG A 18 16.71 4.68 -5.54
N PHE A 19 16.41 5.13 -6.74
CA PHE A 19 17.32 5.25 -7.88
C PHE A 19 17.22 6.67 -8.43
N ASP A 20 18.32 7.41 -8.32
CA ASP A 20 18.43 8.76 -8.84
C ASP A 20 18.99 8.73 -10.27
N HIS A 21 18.27 9.37 -11.19
CA HIS A 21 18.68 9.61 -12.57
C HIS A 21 18.70 11.13 -12.83
N GLU A 22 19.30 11.54 -13.95
CA GLU A 22 19.43 12.97 -14.29
C GLU A 22 18.07 13.68 -14.43
N ASP A 23 17.06 12.99 -14.96
CA ASP A 23 15.74 13.53 -15.30
C ASP A 23 14.59 12.95 -14.46
N ARG A 24 14.88 12.02 -13.55
CA ARG A 24 13.85 11.34 -12.76
C ARG A 24 14.40 10.70 -11.49
N VAL A 25 13.49 10.44 -10.57
CA VAL A 25 13.71 9.59 -9.40
C VAL A 25 12.77 8.40 -9.50
N VAL A 26 13.31 7.19 -9.42
CA VAL A 26 12.51 5.96 -9.34
C VAL A 26 12.64 5.40 -7.94
N MET A 27 11.52 5.10 -7.28
CA MET A 27 11.51 4.38 -6.02
C MET A 27 10.73 3.09 -6.21
N ILE A 28 11.30 1.99 -5.74
CA ILE A 28 10.68 0.66 -5.77
C ILE A 28 10.59 0.19 -4.33
N TRP A 29 9.45 -0.35 -3.93
CA TRP A 29 9.30 -0.95 -2.62
C TRP A 29 8.56 -2.27 -2.68
N LYS A 30 8.88 -3.11 -1.71
CA LYS A 30 8.17 -4.34 -1.40
C LYS A 30 7.58 -4.20 0.00
N VAL A 31 6.28 -4.49 0.13
CA VAL A 31 5.59 -4.51 1.42
C VAL A 31 5.08 -5.91 1.68
N PHE A 32 5.32 -6.40 2.89
CA PHE A 32 4.63 -7.57 3.41
C PHE A 32 3.65 -7.13 4.48
N TRP A 33 2.38 -7.44 4.27
CA TRP A 33 1.28 -7.14 5.17
C TRP A 33 0.89 -8.42 5.90
N GLU A 34 0.88 -8.41 7.23
CA GLU A 34 0.54 -9.56 8.05
C GLU A 34 -0.54 -9.18 9.06
N GLY A 35 -1.65 -9.92 9.05
CA GLY A 35 -2.72 -9.75 10.03
C GLY A 35 -2.39 -10.41 11.37
N GLU A 36 -2.69 -9.72 12.47
CA GLU A 36 -2.54 -10.23 13.83
C GLU A 36 -3.90 -10.49 14.48
N GLY A 37 -3.92 -11.29 15.56
CA GLY A 37 -5.15 -11.62 16.28
C GLY A 37 -6.12 -12.42 15.40
N ILE A 38 -7.33 -11.90 15.17
CA ILE A 38 -8.33 -12.58 14.32
C ILE A 38 -7.91 -12.66 12.84
N PHE A 39 -6.94 -11.84 12.42
CA PHE A 39 -6.41 -11.84 11.06
C PHE A 39 -5.20 -12.77 10.91
N SER A 40 -4.82 -13.52 11.94
CA SER A 40 -3.67 -14.42 11.89
C SER A 40 -3.78 -15.40 10.71
N GLY A 41 -2.72 -15.48 9.92
CA GLY A 41 -2.67 -16.29 8.69
C GLY A 41 -3.26 -15.60 7.44
N MET A 42 -3.61 -14.31 7.55
CA MET A 42 -3.94 -13.46 6.41
C MET A 42 -2.74 -12.57 6.08
N ASP A 43 -2.19 -12.71 4.88
CA ASP A 43 -1.08 -11.89 4.40
C ASP A 43 -1.24 -11.44 2.94
N ILE A 44 -0.60 -10.31 2.62
CA ILE A 44 -0.50 -9.75 1.27
C ILE A 44 0.95 -9.41 0.98
N ASP A 45 1.48 -9.93 -0.13
CA ASP A 45 2.74 -9.48 -0.71
C ASP A 45 2.45 -8.37 -1.73
N GLU A 46 3.01 -7.19 -1.49
CA GLU A 46 2.87 -6.04 -2.37
C GLU A 46 4.22 -5.67 -2.96
N THR A 47 4.22 -5.44 -4.27
CA THR A 47 5.34 -4.81 -4.97
C THR A 47 4.82 -3.57 -5.67
N ALA A 48 5.50 -2.44 -5.47
CA ALA A 48 5.12 -1.18 -6.08
C ALA A 48 6.33 -0.37 -6.49
N TRP A 49 6.10 0.55 -7.42
CA TRP A 49 7.08 1.53 -7.83
C TRP A 49 6.43 2.87 -8.13
N VAL A 50 7.22 3.93 -8.00
CA VAL A 50 6.88 5.27 -8.46
C VAL A 50 8.05 5.86 -9.25
N CYS A 51 7.73 6.54 -10.34
CA CYS A 51 8.66 7.36 -11.11
C CYS A 51 8.20 8.81 -11.00
N ILE A 52 9.08 9.68 -10.50
CA ILE A 52 8.84 11.12 -10.38
C ILE A 52 9.80 11.83 -11.32
N ARG A 53 9.28 12.68 -12.20
CA ARG A 53 10.09 13.44 -13.16
C ARG A 53 9.60 14.89 -13.26
N PRO A 54 10.47 15.86 -13.58
CA PRO A 54 10.04 17.20 -13.88
C PRO A 54 8.99 17.21 -15.00
N TYR A 55 7.99 18.07 -14.85
CA TYR A 55 6.96 18.29 -15.85
C TYR A 55 6.80 19.79 -16.05
N SER A 56 6.89 20.23 -17.31
CA SER A 56 6.65 21.60 -17.71
C SER A 56 5.88 21.62 -19.01
N ASP A 57 4.73 22.29 -19.03
CA ASP A 57 4.02 22.70 -20.24
C ASP A 57 3.82 24.23 -20.22
N ASP A 58 3.16 24.78 -21.26
CA ASP A 58 2.95 26.23 -21.40
C ASP A 58 2.18 26.88 -20.23
N SER A 59 1.54 26.08 -19.37
CA SER A 59 0.65 26.52 -18.30
C SER A 59 1.01 26.01 -16.89
N HIS A 60 1.83 24.96 -16.78
CA HIS A 60 2.16 24.30 -15.52
C HIS A 60 3.64 23.94 -15.43
N ILE A 61 4.24 24.22 -14.27
CA ILE A 61 5.56 23.72 -13.87
C ILE A 61 5.35 22.87 -12.61
N GLY A 62 5.85 21.64 -12.61
CA GLY A 62 5.69 20.73 -11.49
C GLY A 62 6.44 19.41 -11.68
N ALA A 63 5.91 18.35 -11.06
CA ALA A 63 6.42 16.99 -11.22
C ALA A 63 5.29 16.07 -11.74
N MET A 64 5.62 15.21 -12.70
CA MET A 64 4.77 14.11 -13.11
C MET A 64 5.14 12.88 -12.29
N THR A 65 4.12 12.23 -11.73
CA THR A 65 4.26 11.03 -10.91
C THR A 65 3.54 9.87 -11.60
N GLU A 66 4.27 8.82 -11.92
CA GLU A 66 3.74 7.57 -12.48
C GLU A 66 3.91 6.48 -11.43
N THR A 67 2.84 5.76 -11.09
CA THR A 67 2.86 4.74 -10.02
C THR A 67 2.21 3.45 -10.51
N CYS A 68 2.70 2.32 -10.02
CA CYS A 68 2.06 1.02 -10.23
C CYS A 68 2.27 0.15 -8.99
N THR A 69 1.18 -0.46 -8.53
CA THR A 69 1.14 -1.34 -7.36
C THR A 69 0.54 -2.67 -7.75
N ARG A 70 1.17 -3.76 -7.31
CA ARG A 70 0.68 -5.13 -7.46
C ARG A 70 0.61 -5.79 -6.09
N GLN A 71 -0.60 -6.17 -5.69
CA GLN A 71 -0.86 -6.91 -4.46
C GLN A 71 -1.20 -8.37 -4.75
N VAL A 72 -0.58 -9.28 -4.00
CA VAL A 72 -0.76 -10.73 -4.08
C VAL A 72 -1.19 -11.23 -2.71
N PRO A 73 -2.50 -11.38 -2.47
CA PRO A 73 -2.99 -11.97 -1.24
C PRO A 73 -2.71 -13.48 -1.21
N VAL A 74 -2.52 -14.03 0.00
CA VAL A 74 -2.43 -15.48 0.20
C VAL A 74 -3.70 -16.20 -0.32
N GLN A 75 -3.54 -17.46 -0.74
CA GLN A 75 -4.64 -18.26 -1.28
C GLN A 75 -5.85 -18.32 -0.32
N TYR A 76 -5.60 -18.33 0.99
CA TYR A 76 -6.65 -18.28 2.01
C TYR A 76 -7.63 -17.12 1.80
N LEU A 77 -7.12 -15.90 1.62
CA LEU A 77 -7.92 -14.70 1.36
C LEU A 77 -8.72 -14.80 0.07
N THR A 78 -8.13 -15.38 -0.98
CA THR A 78 -8.81 -15.53 -2.28
C THR A 78 -9.90 -16.60 -2.28
N SER A 79 -9.75 -17.64 -1.44
CA SER A 79 -10.68 -18.77 -1.33
C SER A 79 -11.89 -18.47 -0.45
N ARG A 80 -11.77 -17.53 0.50
CA ARG A 80 -12.79 -17.21 1.52
C ARG A 80 -13.28 -15.76 1.44
N LYS A 81 -13.47 -15.20 0.25
CA LYS A 81 -13.89 -13.79 0.05
C LYS A 81 -15.17 -13.37 0.77
N LYS A 82 -16.07 -14.32 1.07
CA LYS A 82 -17.33 -14.06 1.79
C LYS A 82 -17.21 -14.18 3.31
N ASP A 83 -16.07 -14.61 3.83
CA ASP A 83 -15.82 -14.68 5.26
C ASP A 83 -15.81 -13.24 5.84
N PRO A 84 -16.62 -12.94 6.86
CA PRO A 84 -16.69 -11.59 7.44
C PRO A 84 -15.34 -11.08 7.97
N THR A 85 -14.47 -11.98 8.42
CA THR A 85 -13.13 -11.66 8.93
C THR A 85 -12.21 -11.29 7.77
N VAL A 86 -12.29 -12.01 6.65
CA VAL A 86 -11.55 -11.69 5.42
C VAL A 86 -11.99 -10.35 4.87
N GLN A 87 -13.29 -10.04 4.89
CA GLN A 87 -13.79 -8.73 4.45
C GLN A 87 -13.32 -7.59 5.37
N ALA A 88 -13.30 -7.82 6.68
CA ALA A 88 -12.79 -6.85 7.64
C ALA A 88 -11.29 -6.59 7.43
N PHE A 89 -10.50 -7.64 7.16
CA PHE A 89 -9.08 -7.50 6.80
C PHE A 89 -8.89 -6.65 5.55
N TRP A 90 -9.60 -6.95 4.46
CA TRP A 90 -9.53 -6.17 3.22
C TRP A 90 -9.90 -4.69 3.43
N LYS A 91 -10.96 -4.42 4.19
CA LYS A 91 -11.37 -3.05 4.52
C LYS A 91 -10.27 -2.31 5.28
N MET A 92 -9.66 -2.96 6.27
CA MET A 92 -8.58 -2.35 7.05
C MET A 92 -7.33 -2.09 6.18
N THR A 93 -6.97 -3.02 5.27
CA THR A 93 -5.86 -2.78 4.34
C THR A 93 -6.13 -1.62 3.37
N GLN A 94 -7.37 -1.45 2.92
CA GLN A 94 -7.76 -0.31 2.08
C GLN A 94 -7.67 1.01 2.84
N GLU A 95 -8.18 1.06 4.07
CA GLU A 95 -8.12 2.26 4.93
C GLU A 95 -6.67 2.70 5.17
N VAL A 96 -5.76 1.75 5.44
CA VAL A 96 -4.33 2.04 5.62
C VAL A 96 -3.68 2.53 4.32
N ASN A 97 -4.03 1.94 3.16
CA ASN A 97 -3.53 2.42 1.88
C ASN A 97 -3.98 3.85 1.56
N GLU A 98 -5.26 4.15 1.77
CA GLU A 98 -5.79 5.49 1.57
C GLU A 98 -5.13 6.53 2.50
N GLU A 99 -4.76 6.12 3.71
CA GLU A 99 -3.98 6.96 4.64
C GLU A 99 -2.58 7.26 4.11
N ASP A 100 -1.86 6.22 3.67
CA ASP A 100 -0.52 6.38 3.10
C ASP A 100 -0.52 7.25 1.84
N GLU A 101 -1.52 7.08 0.96
CA GLU A 101 -1.68 7.90 -0.24
C GLU A 101 -1.88 9.39 0.10
N ARG A 102 -2.68 9.70 1.13
CA ARG A 102 -2.87 11.09 1.58
C ARG A 102 -1.58 11.70 2.12
N GLU A 103 -0.77 10.93 2.85
CA GLU A 103 0.51 11.41 3.36
C GLU A 103 1.52 11.65 2.22
N ILE A 104 1.57 10.77 1.21
CA ILE A 104 2.42 10.95 0.03
C ILE A 104 2.08 12.27 -0.71
N VAL A 105 0.79 12.55 -0.90
CA VAL A 105 0.34 13.80 -1.55
C VAL A 105 0.74 15.03 -0.72
N ARG A 106 0.69 14.97 0.61
CA ARG A 106 1.12 16.07 1.49
C ARG A 106 2.62 16.39 1.39
N PHE A 107 3.47 15.39 1.16
CA PHE A 107 4.91 15.62 0.96
C PHE A 107 5.28 16.20 -0.41
N GLN A 108 4.33 16.20 -1.36
CA GLN A 108 4.53 16.71 -2.72
C GLN A 108 3.96 18.11 -2.95
N ALA A 109 3.20 18.67 -1.99
CA ALA A 109 2.59 20.01 -2.03
C ALA A 109 3.38 21.02 -1.21
#